data_AF-G1JSF4-F1
#
_entry.id   AF-G1JSF4-F1
#
_cell.length_a   1.000
_cell.length_b   1.000
_cell.length_c   1.000
_cell.angle_alpha   90.00
_cell.angle_beta   90.00
_cell.angle_gamma   90.00
#
_symmetry.space_group_name_H-M   'P 1'
#
loop_
_entity.id
_entity.type
_entity.pdbx_description
1 polymer ?
#
loop_
_entity_poly.entity_id
_entity_poly.type
_entity_poly.pdbx_seq_one_letter_code
_entity_poly.pdbx_strand_id
1 'polypeptide(L)'
;MSSAGALLFTNKIPYVTELEGDVNGMKFTIHGKGTGDASTGHIEAKYVCTSGEIPVPWATLVSTMCYGVQCFAKYPSHIKDFYKSAMPEGYIQERTISFEGDGVYKTRAMVTYERGSIYNRVTLTGENFKKDGHILRKNVAFQCPPSILYILPDTVNNGIRVEFNQVFDIEGETEKLVSSFSQINRPLAESAAVHIPRYHHITYHTKLSKDRDERRDHMCLVEVVKAVDLDTYQ
;
A
#
# COMPACT_ATOMS: atom_id res chain seq x y z
N MET A 1 -6.43 23.43 7.39
CA MET A 1 -7.49 23.02 8.33
C MET A 1 -7.68 21.52 8.20
N SER A 2 -7.73 20.80 9.32
CA SER A 2 -7.99 19.36 9.36
C SER A 2 -9.41 19.07 8.88
N SER A 3 -9.60 18.00 8.08
CA SER A 3 -10.92 17.55 7.65
C SER A 3 -11.70 16.91 8.80
N ALA A 4 -13.02 16.81 8.69
CA ALA A 4 -13.84 16.06 9.65
C ALA A 4 -13.38 14.60 9.78
N GLY A 5 -13.05 13.94 8.66
CA GLY A 5 -12.53 12.57 8.64
C GLY A 5 -11.21 12.40 9.40
N ALA A 6 -10.37 13.43 9.52
CA ALA A 6 -9.15 13.36 10.32
C ALA A 6 -9.41 13.16 11.83
N LEU A 7 -10.57 13.57 12.34
CA LEU A 7 -10.95 13.37 13.75
C LEU A 7 -11.13 11.89 14.11
N LEU A 8 -11.39 11.03 13.11
CA LEU A 8 -11.47 9.58 13.29
C LEU A 8 -10.11 8.96 13.63
N PHE A 9 -8.99 9.64 13.31
CA PHE A 9 -7.61 9.15 13.39
C PHE A 9 -6.81 9.72 14.57
N THR A 10 -7.50 10.07 15.67
CA THR A 10 -6.88 10.63 16.88
C THR A 10 -6.26 9.57 17.81
N ASN A 11 -6.58 8.29 17.60
CA ASN A 11 -6.10 7.16 18.40
C ASN A 11 -5.58 6.05 17.50
N LYS A 12 -4.96 5.02 18.09
CA LYS A 12 -4.62 3.77 17.41
C LYS A 12 -5.92 3.08 16.95
N ILE A 13 -6.02 2.78 15.66
CA ILE A 13 -7.21 2.17 15.04
C ILE A 13 -6.84 0.78 14.50
N PRO A 14 -7.68 -0.25 14.73
CA PRO A 14 -7.53 -1.52 14.03
C PRO A 14 -7.74 -1.38 12.51
N TYR A 15 -7.08 -2.24 11.75
CA TYR A 15 -7.42 -2.41 10.34
C TYR A 15 -7.39 -3.87 9.90
N VAL A 16 -8.15 -4.14 8.83
CA VAL A 16 -8.27 -5.43 8.20
C VAL A 16 -7.92 -5.28 6.72
N THR A 17 -7.22 -6.26 6.17
CA THR A 17 -6.99 -6.36 4.73
C THR A 17 -7.52 -7.69 4.22
N GLU A 18 -8.29 -7.64 3.14
CA GLU A 18 -8.80 -8.80 2.43
C GLU A 18 -8.31 -8.69 0.99
N LEU A 19 -7.46 -9.61 0.55
CA LEU A 19 -6.90 -9.60 -0.80
C LEU A 19 -7.25 -10.89 -1.52
N GLU A 20 -7.83 -10.74 -2.71
CA GLU A 20 -8.01 -11.81 -3.69
C GLU A 20 -7.06 -11.57 -4.86
N GLY A 21 -6.16 -12.52 -5.10
CA GLY A 21 -5.11 -12.42 -6.10
C GLY A 21 -5.21 -13.52 -7.15
N ASP A 22 -4.87 -13.18 -8.39
CA ASP A 22 -4.68 -14.12 -9.49
C ASP A 22 -3.41 -13.70 -10.25
N VAL A 23 -2.37 -14.53 -10.26
CA VAL A 23 -1.14 -14.26 -11.02
C VAL A 23 -0.94 -15.39 -12.02
N ASN A 24 -1.05 -15.10 -13.32
CA ASN A 24 -0.99 -16.09 -14.40
C ASN A 24 -1.90 -17.33 -14.16
N GLY A 25 -3.10 -17.13 -13.60
CA GLY A 25 -4.05 -18.19 -13.28
C GLY A 25 -3.84 -18.85 -11.91
N MET A 26 -2.76 -18.53 -11.20
CA MET A 26 -2.51 -19.00 -9.83
C MET A 26 -3.26 -18.10 -8.84
N LYS A 27 -4.41 -18.58 -8.39
CA LYS A 27 -5.28 -17.86 -7.45
C LYS A 27 -4.81 -18.03 -6.01
N PHE A 28 -4.87 -16.96 -5.24
CA PHE A 28 -4.55 -16.95 -3.82
C PHE A 28 -5.37 -15.92 -3.05
N THR A 29 -5.51 -16.14 -1.75
CA THR A 29 -6.20 -15.22 -0.85
C THR A 29 -5.35 -14.89 0.35
N ILE A 30 -5.33 -13.61 0.76
CA ILE A 30 -4.59 -13.13 1.92
C ILE A 30 -5.55 -12.42 2.86
N HIS A 31 -5.43 -12.75 4.15
CA HIS A 31 -6.09 -12.03 5.21
C HIS A 31 -5.05 -11.33 6.10
N GLY A 32 -5.20 -10.02 6.26
CA GLY A 32 -4.37 -9.17 7.11
C GLY A 32 -5.15 -8.64 8.31
N LYS A 33 -4.50 -8.61 9.47
CA LYS A 33 -4.98 -7.86 10.65
C LYS A 33 -3.86 -7.01 11.19
N GLY A 34 -4.19 -5.79 11.56
CA GLY A 34 -3.21 -4.86 12.09
C GLY A 34 -3.82 -3.70 12.83
N THR A 35 -2.97 -2.73 13.10
CA THR A 35 -3.31 -1.48 13.76
C THR A 35 -2.48 -0.34 13.18
N GLY A 36 -3.06 0.85 13.08
CA GLY A 36 -2.37 2.05 12.64
C GLY A 36 -2.55 3.20 13.64
N ASP A 37 -1.52 4.02 13.81
CA ASP A 37 -1.53 5.25 14.59
C ASP A 37 -1.07 6.41 13.71
N ALA A 38 -2.01 7.24 13.28
CA ALA A 38 -1.74 8.36 12.39
C ALA A 38 -1.00 9.53 13.06
N SER A 39 -0.96 9.58 14.39
CA SER A 39 -0.24 10.63 15.12
C SER A 39 1.28 10.46 15.01
N THR A 40 1.72 9.22 14.83
CA THR A 40 3.13 8.82 14.66
C THR A 40 3.45 8.34 13.24
N GLY A 41 2.44 7.92 12.48
CA GLY A 41 2.58 7.30 11.17
C GLY A 41 2.88 5.80 11.25
N HIS A 42 2.68 5.18 12.41
CA HIS A 42 3.09 3.81 12.68
C HIS A 42 2.01 2.80 12.31
N ILE A 43 2.40 1.71 11.65
CA ILE A 43 1.51 0.62 11.24
C ILE A 43 2.16 -0.70 11.61
N GLU A 44 1.38 -1.62 12.18
CA GLU A 44 1.81 -2.99 12.48
C GLU A 44 0.76 -3.97 11.98
N ALA A 45 1.18 -5.04 11.32
CA ALA A 45 0.25 -6.06 10.87
C ALA A 45 0.88 -7.43 10.63
N LYS A 46 -0.01 -8.41 10.63
CA LYS A 46 0.26 -9.79 10.23
C LYS A 46 -0.67 -10.16 9.07
N TYR A 47 -0.08 -10.66 8.01
CA TYR A 47 -0.74 -11.14 6.81
C TYR A 47 -0.53 -12.64 6.69
N VAL A 48 -1.58 -13.37 6.35
CA VAL A 48 -1.54 -14.82 6.19
C VAL A 48 -2.17 -15.17 4.86
N CYS A 49 -1.49 -15.98 4.05
CA CYS A 49 -2.06 -16.59 2.86
C CYS A 49 -3.02 -17.70 3.32
N THR A 50 -4.32 -17.50 3.11
CA THR A 50 -5.37 -18.42 3.58
C THR A 50 -5.63 -19.56 2.60
N SER A 51 -5.16 -19.44 1.36
CA SER A 51 -5.28 -20.46 0.31
C SER A 51 -4.09 -21.43 0.23
N GLY A 52 -3.11 -21.33 1.13
CA GLY A 52 -1.91 -22.18 1.13
C GLY A 52 -0.63 -21.36 0.94
N GLU A 53 0.28 -21.85 0.12
CA GLU A 53 1.53 -21.15 -0.19
C GLU A 53 1.29 -20.04 -1.21
N ILE A 54 1.93 -18.89 -1.01
CA ILE A 54 1.82 -17.76 -1.93
C ILE A 54 2.61 -18.04 -3.22
N PRO A 55 2.07 -17.73 -4.42
CA PRO A 55 2.75 -18.03 -5.68
C PRO A 55 3.85 -17.02 -6.06
N VAL A 56 3.98 -15.92 -5.32
CA VAL A 56 4.92 -14.82 -5.59
C VAL A 56 5.58 -14.32 -4.30
N PRO A 57 6.77 -13.71 -4.33
CA PRO A 57 7.43 -13.21 -3.13
C PRO A 57 6.55 -12.24 -2.34
N TRP A 58 6.48 -12.40 -1.01
CA TRP A 58 5.74 -11.49 -0.12
C TRP A 58 6.13 -10.01 -0.31
N ALA A 59 7.42 -9.75 -0.56
CA ALA A 59 7.97 -8.42 -0.79
C ALA A 59 7.24 -7.64 -1.90
N THR A 60 6.81 -8.32 -2.97
CA THR A 60 6.19 -7.68 -4.15
C THR A 60 4.73 -7.31 -3.92
N LEU A 61 4.14 -7.77 -2.80
CA LEU A 61 2.75 -7.52 -2.43
C LEU A 61 2.60 -6.48 -1.31
N VAL A 62 3.70 -6.05 -0.68
CA VAL A 62 3.69 -5.11 0.45
C VAL A 62 2.92 -3.84 0.09
N SER A 63 3.19 -3.24 -1.06
CA SER A 63 2.52 -2.02 -1.52
C SER A 63 1.02 -2.26 -1.78
N THR A 64 0.64 -3.38 -2.38
CA THR A 64 -0.78 -3.74 -2.62
C THR A 64 -1.57 -3.85 -1.32
N MET A 65 -0.95 -4.37 -0.26
CA MET A 65 -1.60 -4.54 1.04
C MET A 65 -1.51 -3.27 1.91
N CYS A 66 -0.31 -2.88 2.31
CA CYS A 66 -0.11 -1.86 3.33
C CYS A 66 -0.19 -0.44 2.80
N TYR A 67 0.26 -0.20 1.56
CA TYR A 67 0.12 1.14 0.98
C TYR A 67 -1.35 1.40 0.59
N GLY A 68 -2.28 0.47 0.81
CA GLY A 68 -3.73 0.74 0.76
C GLY A 68 -4.22 1.58 1.93
N VAL A 69 -3.56 1.52 3.09
CA VAL A 69 -3.99 2.24 4.31
C VAL A 69 -3.19 3.52 4.56
N GLN A 70 -2.90 4.27 3.49
CA GLN A 70 -2.22 5.58 3.52
C GLN A 70 -2.93 6.63 4.39
N CYS A 71 -4.20 6.42 4.75
CA CYS A 71 -4.89 7.19 5.78
C CYS A 71 -4.18 7.18 7.15
N PHE A 72 -3.30 6.21 7.43
CA PHE A 72 -2.45 6.21 8.63
C PHE A 72 -1.15 7.01 8.51
N ALA A 73 -0.82 7.58 7.36
CA ALA A 73 0.38 8.42 7.23
C ALA A 73 0.31 9.64 8.17
N LYS A 74 1.43 10.00 8.78
CA LYS A 74 1.53 11.25 9.55
C LYS A 74 1.66 12.43 8.60
N TYR A 75 0.70 13.35 8.65
CA TYR A 75 0.70 14.57 7.87
C TYR A 75 1.08 15.79 8.73
N PRO A 76 2.00 16.66 8.26
CA PRO A 76 2.13 18.02 8.80
C PRO A 76 0.82 18.80 8.68
N SER A 77 0.52 19.67 9.65
CA SER A 77 -0.78 20.36 9.75
C SER A 77 -1.13 21.27 8.57
N HIS A 78 -0.13 21.73 7.82
CA HIS A 78 -0.29 22.62 6.67
C HIS A 78 -0.40 21.89 5.33
N ILE A 79 -0.07 20.59 5.28
CA ILE A 79 -0.30 19.77 4.08
C ILE A 79 -1.72 19.21 4.16
N LYS A 80 -2.47 19.39 3.08
CA LYS A 80 -3.80 18.78 2.93
C LYS A 80 -3.68 17.25 2.89
N ASP A 81 -4.48 16.56 3.68
CA ASP A 81 -4.52 15.10 3.71
C ASP A 81 -5.75 14.58 2.96
N PHE A 82 -5.53 14.10 1.74
CA PHE A 82 -6.58 13.52 0.90
C PHE A 82 -7.21 12.28 1.57
N TYR A 83 -6.36 11.35 2.02
CA TYR A 83 -6.79 10.04 2.49
C TYR A 83 -7.71 10.14 3.70
N LYS A 84 -7.38 10.98 4.69
CA LYS A 84 -8.25 11.21 5.85
C LYS A 84 -9.46 12.07 5.51
N SER A 85 -9.39 12.97 4.53
CA SER A 85 -10.54 13.78 4.10
C SER A 85 -11.62 12.99 3.39
N ALA A 86 -11.29 11.84 2.81
CA ALA A 86 -12.24 10.96 2.16
C ALA A 86 -13.02 10.07 3.16
N MET A 87 -12.66 10.07 4.45
CA MET A 87 -13.30 9.25 5.48
C MET A 87 -14.49 9.98 6.13
N PRO A 88 -15.54 9.27 6.57
CA PRO A 88 -15.63 7.81 6.75
C PRO A 88 -15.96 6.97 5.50
N GLU A 89 -16.51 7.57 4.44
CA GLU A 89 -16.96 6.86 3.25
C GLU A 89 -15.82 6.10 2.57
N GLY A 90 -14.64 6.70 2.55
CA GLY A 90 -13.42 6.10 2.06
C GLY A 90 -13.09 6.45 0.62
N TYR A 91 -12.17 5.69 0.04
CA TYR A 91 -11.66 5.92 -1.31
C TYR A 91 -11.41 4.61 -2.07
N ILE A 92 -11.47 4.72 -3.39
CA ILE A 92 -10.93 3.71 -4.30
C ILE A 92 -9.47 4.04 -4.58
N GLN A 93 -8.64 3.00 -4.64
CA GLN A 93 -7.25 3.09 -5.03
C GLN A 93 -6.97 2.06 -6.11
N GLU A 94 -6.49 2.53 -7.26
CA GLU A 94 -6.13 1.68 -8.39
C GLU A 94 -4.65 1.82 -8.68
N ARG A 95 -3.99 0.70 -9.01
CA ARG A 95 -2.56 0.70 -9.37
C ARG A 95 -2.27 -0.16 -10.58
N THR A 96 -1.28 0.28 -11.34
CA THR A 96 -0.50 -0.56 -12.25
C THR A 96 0.93 -0.63 -11.72
N ILE A 97 1.47 -1.84 -11.60
CA ILE A 97 2.81 -2.12 -11.10
C ILE A 97 3.54 -2.93 -12.16
N SER A 98 4.48 -2.31 -12.86
CA SER A 98 5.23 -2.95 -13.94
C SER A 98 6.59 -3.39 -13.42
N PHE A 99 6.92 -4.67 -13.55
CA PHE A 99 8.23 -5.21 -13.19
C PHE A 99 9.15 -5.17 -14.40
N GLU A 100 10.34 -4.60 -14.25
CA GLU A 100 11.28 -4.43 -15.36
C GLU A 100 11.63 -5.79 -15.99
N GLY A 101 11.38 -5.91 -17.29
CA GLY A 101 11.64 -7.14 -18.04
C GLY A 101 10.74 -8.32 -17.66
N ASP A 102 9.66 -8.13 -16.89
CA ASP A 102 8.75 -9.19 -16.44
C ASP A 102 7.27 -8.73 -16.56
N GLY A 103 6.37 -9.39 -15.83
CA GLY A 103 4.93 -9.13 -15.86
C GLY A 103 4.49 -7.84 -15.18
N VAL A 104 3.17 -7.69 -15.07
CA VAL A 104 2.51 -6.51 -14.51
C VAL A 104 1.45 -6.93 -13.49
N TYR A 105 1.34 -6.21 -12.37
CA TYR A 105 0.16 -6.25 -11.52
C TYR A 105 -0.78 -5.09 -11.84
N LYS A 106 -2.07 -5.39 -11.84
CA LYS A 106 -3.15 -4.41 -11.77
C LYS A 106 -3.94 -4.67 -10.51
N THR A 107 -4.15 -3.63 -9.71
CA THR A 107 -4.84 -3.75 -8.43
C THR A 107 -5.96 -2.75 -8.33
N ARG A 108 -7.07 -3.16 -7.72
CA ARG A 108 -8.14 -2.26 -7.31
C ARG A 108 -8.46 -2.51 -5.85
N ALA A 109 -8.34 -1.47 -5.03
CA ALA A 109 -8.61 -1.51 -3.62
C ALA A 109 -9.76 -0.54 -3.27
N MET A 110 -10.59 -0.95 -2.32
CA MET A 110 -11.59 -0.12 -1.68
C MET A 110 -11.25 0.00 -0.20
N VAL A 111 -11.05 1.23 0.26
CA VAL A 111 -10.57 1.53 1.61
C VAL A 111 -11.64 2.32 2.35
N THR A 112 -12.20 1.77 3.40
CA THR A 112 -13.38 2.29 4.11
C THR A 112 -13.15 2.37 5.61
N TYR A 113 -13.91 3.24 6.29
CA TYR A 113 -14.01 3.25 7.75
C TYR A 113 -15.33 2.59 8.19
N GLU A 114 -15.23 1.46 8.88
CA GLU A 114 -16.40 0.68 9.31
C GLU A 114 -16.29 0.41 10.82
N ARG A 115 -17.23 0.97 11.58
CA ARG A 115 -17.41 0.70 13.02
C ARG A 115 -16.10 0.79 13.84
N GLY A 116 -15.30 1.82 13.59
CA GLY A 116 -14.05 2.02 14.33
C GLY A 116 -12.84 1.27 13.77
N SER A 117 -12.96 0.67 12.58
CA SER A 117 -11.86 -0.05 11.92
C SER A 117 -11.70 0.40 10.47
N ILE A 118 -10.47 0.37 9.96
CA ILE A 118 -10.21 0.52 8.53
C ILE A 118 -10.30 -0.83 7.83
N TYR A 119 -11.00 -0.90 6.71
CA TYR A 119 -11.00 -2.06 5.84
C TYR A 119 -10.33 -1.73 4.52
N ASN A 120 -9.38 -2.55 4.10
CA ASN A 120 -8.76 -2.50 2.78
C ASN A 120 -9.10 -3.78 2.01
N ARG A 121 -10.05 -3.70 1.07
CA ARG A 121 -10.48 -4.84 0.25
C ARG A 121 -9.90 -4.71 -1.14
N VAL A 122 -9.10 -5.69 -1.55
CA VAL A 122 -8.22 -5.59 -2.72
C VAL A 122 -8.43 -6.75 -3.68
N THR A 123 -8.54 -6.45 -4.96
CA THR A 123 -8.34 -7.42 -6.04
C THR A 123 -7.01 -7.15 -6.73
N LEU A 124 -6.27 -8.21 -7.04
CA LEU A 124 -5.01 -8.15 -7.78
C LEU A 124 -5.08 -9.15 -8.95
N THR A 125 -4.75 -8.66 -10.14
CA THR A 125 -4.50 -9.50 -11.32
C THR A 125 -3.06 -9.28 -11.77
N GLY A 126 -2.32 -10.37 -11.93
CA GLY A 126 -0.98 -10.40 -12.47
C GLY A 126 -0.93 -11.15 -13.79
N GLU A 127 -0.36 -10.51 -14.81
CA GLU A 127 -0.34 -11.04 -16.16
C GLU A 127 1.07 -10.98 -16.75
N ASN A 128 1.34 -11.86 -17.71
CA ASN A 128 2.57 -11.91 -18.50
C ASN A 128 3.86 -12.11 -17.69
N PHE A 129 3.75 -12.70 -16.49
CA PHE A 129 4.94 -13.07 -15.74
C PHE A 129 5.67 -14.22 -16.39
N LYS A 130 6.99 -14.10 -16.52
CA LYS A 130 7.84 -15.13 -17.10
C LYS A 130 7.98 -16.29 -16.13
N LYS A 131 7.85 -17.54 -16.61
CA LYS A 131 8.01 -18.74 -15.76
C LYS A 131 9.39 -18.83 -15.13
N ASP A 132 10.39 -18.31 -15.82
CA ASP A 132 11.78 -18.20 -15.40
C ASP A 132 12.16 -16.81 -14.85
N GLY A 133 11.20 -15.89 -14.73
CA GLY A 133 11.40 -14.57 -14.14
C GLY A 133 11.50 -14.63 -12.62
N HIS A 134 12.08 -13.59 -12.03
CA HIS A 134 12.37 -13.52 -10.58
C HIS A 134 11.12 -13.63 -9.70
N ILE A 135 9.98 -13.17 -10.23
CA ILE A 135 8.69 -13.23 -9.54
C ILE A 135 8.22 -14.68 -9.39
N LEU A 136 8.14 -15.43 -10.50
CA LEU A 136 7.62 -16.81 -10.46
C LEU A 136 8.65 -17.82 -9.96
N ARG A 137 9.95 -17.52 -10.04
CA ARG A 137 11.01 -18.29 -9.38
C ARG A 137 11.08 -18.05 -7.87
N LYS A 138 10.37 -17.04 -7.36
CA LYS A 138 10.34 -16.66 -5.95
C LYS A 138 11.71 -16.35 -5.34
N ASN A 139 12.63 -15.75 -6.10
CA ASN A 139 13.98 -15.42 -5.63
C ASN A 139 14.19 -13.92 -5.32
N VAL A 140 13.10 -13.16 -5.17
CA VAL A 140 13.17 -11.80 -4.62
C VAL A 140 13.34 -11.89 -3.10
N ALA A 141 14.35 -11.20 -2.58
CA ALA A 141 14.69 -11.24 -1.15
C ALA A 141 13.52 -10.77 -0.27
N PHE A 142 13.39 -11.40 0.90
CA PHE A 142 12.35 -11.06 1.89
C PHE A 142 12.66 -9.73 2.62
N GLN A 143 12.47 -8.63 1.91
CA GLN A 143 12.68 -7.27 2.41
C GLN A 143 11.76 -6.26 1.72
N CYS A 144 11.72 -5.03 2.25
CA CYS A 144 11.06 -3.91 1.59
C CYS A 144 11.92 -2.66 1.82
N PRO A 145 12.76 -2.27 0.84
CA PRO A 145 13.59 -1.08 0.98
C PRO A 145 12.74 0.19 1.14
N PRO A 146 13.26 1.23 1.82
CA PRO A 146 12.57 2.51 1.95
C PRO A 146 12.17 3.08 0.59
N SER A 147 10.98 3.65 0.51
CA SER A 147 10.47 4.25 -0.74
C SER A 147 9.96 5.67 -0.52
N ILE A 148 10.07 6.48 -1.57
CA ILE A 148 9.53 7.83 -1.64
C ILE A 148 8.43 7.84 -2.70
N LEU A 149 7.23 8.25 -2.32
CA LEU A 149 6.07 8.37 -3.19
C LEU A 149 5.90 9.82 -3.61
N TYR A 150 5.75 10.05 -4.91
CA TYR A 150 5.39 11.36 -5.45
C TYR A 150 3.88 11.49 -5.47
N ILE A 151 3.31 12.39 -4.66
CA ILE A 151 1.87 12.63 -4.60
C ILE A 151 1.55 13.86 -5.44
N LEU A 152 0.69 13.69 -6.45
CA LEU A 152 0.29 14.73 -7.38
C LEU A 152 -1.22 15.02 -7.26
N PRO A 153 -1.65 16.29 -7.33
CA PRO A 153 -3.07 16.61 -7.42
C PRO A 153 -3.68 16.07 -8.72
N ASP A 154 -4.90 15.55 -8.64
CA ASP A 154 -5.75 15.25 -9.80
C ASP A 154 -7.11 15.93 -9.61
N THR A 155 -7.13 17.24 -9.80
CA THR A 155 -8.35 18.07 -9.60
C THR A 155 -9.45 17.75 -10.60
N VAL A 156 -9.11 17.24 -11.79
CA VAL A 156 -10.07 16.88 -12.82
C VAL A 156 -10.92 15.69 -12.37
N ASN A 157 -10.30 14.72 -11.69
CA ASN A 157 -10.98 13.50 -11.23
C ASN A 157 -11.28 13.51 -9.72
N ASN A 158 -11.31 14.68 -9.08
CA ASN A 158 -11.56 14.86 -7.65
C ASN A 158 -10.65 13.98 -6.76
N GLY A 159 -9.37 13.85 -7.10
CA GLY A 159 -8.50 12.83 -6.53
C GLY A 159 -7.03 13.20 -6.46
N ILE A 160 -6.21 12.16 -6.34
CA ILE A 160 -4.75 12.27 -6.41
C ILE A 160 -4.19 11.20 -7.35
N ARG A 161 -3.04 11.51 -7.91
CA ARG A 161 -2.16 10.57 -8.58
C ARG A 161 -0.93 10.32 -7.73
N VAL A 162 -0.39 9.12 -7.81
CA VAL A 162 0.81 8.72 -7.09
C VAL A 162 1.73 7.96 -8.03
N GLU A 163 3.00 8.36 -8.08
CA GLU A 163 4.03 7.70 -8.91
C GLU A 163 5.24 7.39 -8.04
N PHE A 164 5.86 6.23 -8.22
CA PHE A 164 7.11 5.86 -7.56
C PHE A 164 7.71 4.60 -8.19
N ASN A 165 8.95 4.29 -7.81
CA ASN A 165 9.57 3.01 -8.11
C ASN A 165 9.92 2.28 -6.80
N GLN A 166 9.95 0.96 -6.84
CA GLN A 166 10.60 0.14 -5.82
C GLN A 166 11.74 -0.65 -6.45
N VAL A 167 12.77 -0.89 -5.65
CA VAL A 167 13.94 -1.67 -6.03
C VAL A 167 14.00 -2.84 -5.06
N PHE A 168 14.10 -4.06 -5.59
CA PHE A 168 14.19 -5.27 -4.81
C PHE A 168 15.55 -5.95 -5.03
N ASP A 169 16.04 -6.57 -3.96
CA ASP A 169 17.21 -7.42 -4.06
C ASP A 169 16.78 -8.79 -4.56
N ILE A 170 17.63 -9.40 -5.37
CA ILE A 170 17.46 -10.76 -5.86
C ILE A 170 18.47 -11.64 -5.12
N GLU A 171 18.01 -12.77 -4.61
CA GLU A 171 18.84 -13.69 -3.84
C GLU A 171 19.95 -14.29 -4.71
N GLY A 172 21.21 -14.09 -4.30
CA GLY A 172 22.38 -14.61 -5.00
C GLY A 172 22.82 -13.79 -6.23
N GLU A 173 22.21 -12.64 -6.49
CA GLU A 173 22.50 -11.80 -7.65
C GLU A 173 22.89 -10.37 -7.24
N THR A 174 23.73 -9.72 -8.05
CA THR A 174 24.11 -8.30 -7.87
C THR A 174 23.11 -7.36 -8.52
N GLU A 175 22.43 -7.82 -9.57
CA GLU A 175 21.38 -7.09 -10.26
C GLU A 175 20.17 -6.89 -9.34
N LYS A 176 19.39 -5.84 -9.62
CA LYS A 176 18.20 -5.49 -8.85
C LYS A 176 16.97 -5.60 -9.73
N LEU A 177 15.88 -6.06 -9.14
CA LEU A 177 14.58 -5.99 -9.80
C LEU A 177 13.96 -4.61 -9.50
N VAL A 178 13.73 -3.82 -10.54
CA VAL A 178 13.02 -2.54 -10.42
C VAL A 178 11.56 -2.74 -10.81
N SER A 179 10.66 -2.12 -10.07
CA SER A 179 9.27 -1.97 -10.49
C SER A 179 8.81 -0.53 -10.44
N SER A 180 7.96 -0.18 -11.41
CA SER A 180 7.38 1.16 -11.56
C SER A 180 5.91 1.12 -11.19
N PHE A 181 5.48 2.09 -10.38
CA PHE A 181 4.13 2.20 -9.85
C PHE A 181 3.45 3.44 -10.40
N SER A 182 2.27 3.25 -10.98
CA SER A 182 1.32 4.33 -11.25
C SER A 182 0.01 4.05 -10.51
N GLN A 183 -0.42 5.01 -9.70
CA GLN A 183 -1.53 4.90 -8.79
C GLN A 183 -2.48 6.10 -8.92
N ILE A 184 -3.78 5.83 -8.77
CA ILE A 184 -4.83 6.85 -8.69
C ILE A 184 -5.68 6.56 -7.45
N ASN A 185 -6.03 7.61 -6.70
CA ASN A 185 -7.03 7.52 -5.65
C ASN A 185 -8.16 8.52 -5.89
N ARG A 186 -9.39 8.08 -5.67
CA ARG A 186 -10.62 8.88 -5.77
C ARG A 186 -11.53 8.60 -4.59
N PRO A 187 -12.26 9.60 -4.07
CA PRO A 187 -13.25 9.34 -3.02
C PRO A 187 -14.30 8.34 -3.50
N LEU A 188 -14.82 7.54 -2.58
CA LEU A 188 -15.86 6.56 -2.90
C LEU A 188 -17.18 7.25 -3.29
N ALA A 189 -17.50 8.36 -2.64
CA ALA A 189 -18.62 9.22 -3.00
C ALA A 189 -18.17 10.29 -4.01
N GLU A 190 -18.75 10.31 -5.21
CA GLU A 190 -18.35 11.23 -6.29
C GLU A 190 -18.48 12.71 -5.91
N SER A 191 -19.51 13.04 -5.11
CA SER A 191 -19.78 14.39 -4.62
C SER A 191 -19.00 14.76 -3.36
N ALA A 192 -18.09 13.91 -2.88
CA ALA A 192 -17.34 14.17 -1.66
C ALA A 192 -16.44 15.40 -1.81
N ALA A 193 -16.56 16.33 -0.86
CA ALA A 193 -15.65 17.45 -0.72
C ALA A 193 -14.35 16.99 -0.03
N VAL A 194 -13.37 16.57 -0.84
CA VAL A 194 -12.07 16.09 -0.37
C VAL A 194 -10.98 17.17 -0.42
N HIS A 195 -9.96 17.01 0.41
CA HIS A 195 -8.80 17.90 0.46
C HIS A 195 -7.73 17.46 -0.54
N ILE A 196 -7.81 17.95 -1.78
CA ILE A 196 -6.79 17.71 -2.79
C ILE A 196 -5.50 18.51 -2.44
N PRO A 197 -4.35 17.83 -2.23
CA PRO A 197 -3.11 18.47 -1.83
C PRO A 197 -2.36 19.08 -3.00
N ARG A 198 -1.38 19.95 -2.68
CA ARG A 198 -0.31 20.27 -3.62
C ARG A 198 0.66 19.09 -3.74
N TYR A 199 1.55 19.17 -4.73
CA TYR A 199 2.64 18.21 -4.87
C TYR A 199 3.44 18.11 -3.56
N HIS A 200 3.63 16.89 -3.07
CA HIS A 200 4.42 16.57 -1.88
C HIS A 200 4.90 15.13 -1.96
N HIS A 201 5.76 14.70 -1.04
CA HIS A 201 6.21 13.31 -0.96
C HIS A 201 5.61 12.59 0.25
N ILE A 202 5.55 11.26 0.18
CA ILE A 202 5.37 10.39 1.34
C ILE A 202 6.55 9.43 1.41
N THR A 203 7.17 9.31 2.58
CA THR A 203 8.24 8.35 2.84
C THR A 203 7.70 7.12 3.55
N TYR A 204 8.27 5.96 3.21
CA TYR A 204 8.01 4.68 3.85
C TYR A 204 9.30 4.09 4.38
N HIS A 205 9.23 3.59 5.61
CA HIS A 205 10.24 2.71 6.19
C HIS A 205 9.55 1.44 6.66
N THR A 206 9.88 0.32 6.04
CA THR A 206 9.19 -0.96 6.24
C THR A 206 10.17 -2.01 6.73
N LYS A 207 9.78 -2.74 7.77
CA LYS A 207 10.52 -3.90 8.28
C LYS A 207 9.65 -5.13 8.18
N LEU A 208 10.15 -6.14 7.47
CA LEU A 208 9.49 -7.44 7.36
C LEU A 208 10.02 -8.41 8.40
N SER A 209 9.18 -9.32 8.86
CA SER A 209 9.53 -10.38 9.80
C SER A 209 8.59 -11.59 9.66
N LYS A 210 8.89 -12.65 10.40
CA LYS A 210 8.06 -13.84 10.55
C LYS A 210 7.71 -14.03 12.02
N ASP A 211 6.48 -14.47 12.26
CA ASP A 211 6.01 -14.99 13.54
C ASP A 211 6.43 -16.45 13.66
N ARG A 212 7.16 -16.78 14.73
CA ARG A 212 7.69 -18.14 14.94
C ARG A 212 6.60 -19.17 15.22
N ASP A 213 5.44 -18.72 15.69
CA ASP A 213 4.33 -19.60 16.06
C ASP A 213 3.32 -19.79 14.91
N GLU A 214 3.43 -18.99 13.85
CA GLU A 214 2.58 -19.10 12.67
C GLU A 214 3.14 -20.12 11.68
N ARG A 215 2.40 -21.21 11.48
CA ARG A 215 2.79 -22.29 10.58
C ARG A 215 2.33 -22.09 9.14
N ARG A 216 1.33 -21.24 8.91
CA ARG A 216 0.87 -20.91 7.56
C ARG A 216 1.86 -19.97 6.88
N ASP A 217 1.80 -19.90 5.56
CA ASP A 217 2.58 -18.92 4.82
C ASP A 217 2.09 -17.50 5.15
N HIS A 218 2.98 -16.67 5.68
CA HIS A 218 2.62 -15.41 6.32
C HIS A 218 3.75 -14.38 6.25
N MET A 219 3.42 -13.12 6.53
CA MET A 219 4.36 -12.02 6.68
C MET A 219 3.90 -11.12 7.82
N CYS A 220 4.83 -10.75 8.71
CA CYS A 220 4.63 -9.67 9.66
C CYS A 220 5.35 -8.43 9.14
N LEU A 221 4.76 -7.25 9.33
CA LEU A 221 5.40 -5.99 9.03
C LEU A 221 5.22 -4.96 10.14
N VAL A 222 6.16 -4.03 10.16
CA VAL A 222 6.09 -2.77 10.89
C VAL A 222 6.50 -1.66 9.92
N GLU A 223 5.72 -0.59 9.89
CA GLU A 223 5.93 0.54 8.98
C GLU A 223 5.84 1.88 9.70
N VAL A 224 6.63 2.83 9.20
CA VAL A 224 6.52 4.25 9.53
C VAL A 224 6.32 5.03 8.23
N VAL A 225 5.20 5.77 8.17
CA VAL A 225 4.76 6.48 6.96
C VAL A 225 4.54 7.95 7.28
N LYS A 226 5.23 8.84 6.55
CA LYS A 226 5.18 10.29 6.81
C LYS A 226 5.09 11.09 5.52
N ALA A 227 4.18 12.06 5.48
CA ALA A 227 4.22 13.09 4.45
C ALA A 227 5.38 14.04 4.71
N VAL A 228 6.09 14.42 3.65
CA VAL A 228 7.23 15.33 3.69
C VAL A 228 6.81 16.66 3.10
N ASP A 229 7.07 17.73 3.86
CA ASP A 229 6.95 19.08 3.36
C ASP A 229 8.22 19.50 2.61
N LEU A 230 8.10 19.64 1.30
CA LEU A 230 9.20 19.98 0.41
C LEU A 230 9.70 21.41 0.61
N ASP A 231 8.86 22.32 1.13
CA ASP A 231 9.25 23.71 1.37
C ASP A 231 10.18 23.83 2.59
N THR A 232 10.10 22.87 3.53
CA THR A 232 10.93 22.82 4.75
C THR A 232 11.97 21.70 4.74
N TYR A 233 12.07 20.94 3.65
CA TYR A 233 12.97 19.78 3.56
C TYR A 233 14.42 20.17 3.22
N GLN A 234 14.67 21.43 2.83
CA GLN A 234 16.00 21.94 2.49
C GLN A 234 16.84 22.25 3.73
#